data_AF-A0A1R1S1I8-F1
#
_entry.id   AF-A0A1R1S1I8-F1
#
_cell.length_a   1.000
_cell.length_b   1.000
_cell.length_c   1.000
_cell.angle_alpha   90.00
_cell.angle_beta   90.00
_cell.angle_gamma   90.00
#
_symmetry.space_group_name_H-M   'P 1'
#
loop_
_entity.id
_entity.type
_entity.pdbx_description
1 polymer ?
#
loop_
_entity_poly.entity_id
_entity_poly.type
_entity_poly.pdbx_seq_one_letter_code
_entity_poly.pdbx_strand_id
1 'polypeptide(L)'
;MSYSDMLDRIHAAISNQSADLEEKISRLKRAKNKIETEQNTSLEEIKKIRNPSLGSSWQGSRSETFDESRDEAYNEMQNIITDDYESYKTRIQSKIVLLEIEQGALSAARGLAHTADQLLTKGEEALEELGSTISDLTRRLF
;
A
#
# COMPACT_ATOMS: atom_id res chain seq x y z
N MET A 1 -25.07 -1.94 -29.53
CA MET A 1 -24.14 -0.97 -28.92
C MET A 1 -23.09 -0.62 -29.95
N SER A 2 -22.76 0.66 -30.12
CA SER A 2 -21.65 1.05 -31.00
C SER A 2 -20.31 0.71 -30.34
N TYR A 3 -19.28 0.47 -31.15
CA TYR A 3 -17.92 0.32 -30.64
C TYR A 3 -17.44 1.60 -29.92
N SER A 4 -17.92 2.78 -30.33
CA SER A 4 -17.68 4.05 -29.64
C SER A 4 -18.21 4.01 -28.20
N ASP A 5 -19.49 3.62 -28.01
CA ASP A 5 -20.09 3.55 -26.66
C ASP A 5 -19.35 2.56 -25.76
N MET A 6 -18.83 1.48 -26.34
CA MET A 6 -18.09 0.46 -25.62
C MET A 6 -16.70 0.96 -25.20
N LEU A 7 -16.02 1.69 -26.08
CA LEU A 7 -14.72 2.33 -25.78
C LEU A 7 -14.86 3.42 -24.72
N ASP A 8 -15.90 4.24 -24.78
CA ASP A 8 -16.17 5.25 -23.75
C ASP A 8 -16.33 4.60 -22.36
N ARG A 9 -17.05 3.47 -22.29
CA ARG A 9 -17.20 2.69 -21.05
C ARG A 9 -15.88 2.09 -20.57
N ILE A 10 -15.06 1.57 -21.50
CA ILE A 10 -13.74 1.01 -21.19
C ILE A 10 -12.83 2.11 -20.62
N HIS A 11 -12.76 3.27 -21.26
CA HIS A 11 -11.98 4.42 -20.78
C HIS A 11 -12.44 4.88 -19.39
N ALA A 12 -13.76 5.00 -19.19
CA ALA A 12 -14.32 5.34 -17.89
C ALA A 12 -13.96 4.31 -16.81
N ALA A 13 -14.06 3.01 -17.12
CA ALA A 13 -13.71 1.93 -16.20
C ALA A 13 -12.22 1.97 -15.82
N ILE A 14 -11.33 2.09 -16.81
CA ILE A 14 -9.88 2.20 -16.61
C ILE A 14 -9.55 3.43 -15.75
N SER A 15 -10.16 4.58 -16.04
CA SER A 15 -9.90 5.82 -15.30
C SER A 15 -10.33 5.69 -13.84
N ASN A 16 -11.53 5.18 -13.59
CA ASN A 16 -12.05 4.99 -12.24
C ASN A 16 -11.22 3.99 -11.43
N GLN A 17 -10.89 2.83 -12.00
CA GLN A 17 -10.07 1.81 -11.33
C GLN A 17 -8.66 2.32 -11.07
N SER A 18 -8.05 3.04 -12.02
CA SER A 18 -6.73 3.68 -11.84
C SER A 18 -6.73 4.66 -10.68
N ALA A 19 -7.75 5.52 -10.58
CA ALA A 19 -7.85 6.51 -9.51
C ALA A 19 -8.01 5.85 -8.12
N ASP A 20 -8.83 4.79 -8.04
CA ASP A 20 -9.03 4.02 -6.81
C ASP A 20 -7.74 3.30 -6.36
N LEU A 21 -6.99 2.70 -7.29
CA LEU A 21 -5.70 2.07 -6.99
C LEU A 21 -4.66 3.10 -6.52
N GLU A 22 -4.56 4.25 -7.20
CA GLU A 22 -3.66 5.34 -6.81
C GLU A 22 -3.97 5.86 -5.40
N GLU A 23 -5.26 6.02 -5.07
CA GLU A 23 -5.67 6.43 -3.72
C GLU A 23 -5.27 5.39 -2.67
N LYS A 24 -5.54 4.10 -2.94
CA LYS A 24 -5.18 2.99 -2.04
C LYS A 24 -3.67 2.92 -1.81
N ILE A 25 -2.87 3.00 -2.87
CA ILE A 25 -1.40 3.04 -2.79
C ILE A 25 -0.94 4.24 -1.97
N SER A 26 -1.49 5.42 -2.22
CA SER A 26 -1.16 6.65 -1.48
C SER A 26 -1.48 6.54 0.01
N ARG A 27 -2.62 5.95 0.38
CA ARG A 27 -3.01 5.71 1.77
C ARG A 27 -2.07 4.72 2.46
N LEU A 28 -1.70 3.64 1.78
CA LEU A 28 -0.76 2.64 2.31
C LEU A 28 0.65 3.22 2.50
N LYS A 29 1.16 4.01 1.53
CA LYS A 29 2.44 4.72 1.66
C LYS A 29 2.43 5.68 2.86
N ARG A 30 1.34 6.45 3.05
CA ARG A 30 1.18 7.31 4.23
C ARG A 30 1.13 6.52 5.54
N ALA A 31 0.43 5.39 5.58
CA ALA A 31 0.36 4.54 6.77
C ALA A 31 1.74 3.95 7.13
N LYS A 32 2.49 3.47 6.13
CA LYS A 32 3.86 2.97 6.32
C LYS A 32 4.77 4.04 6.93
N ASN A 33 4.76 5.26 6.38
CA ASN A 33 5.58 6.35 6.89
C ASN A 33 5.22 6.73 8.34
N LYS A 34 3.93 6.66 8.71
CA LYS A 34 3.49 6.88 10.10
C LYS A 34 4.05 5.81 11.04
N ILE A 35 4.02 4.55 10.64
CA ILE A 35 4.59 3.44 11.41
C ILE A 35 6.11 3.61 11.56
N GLU A 36 6.81 3.98 10.49
CA GLU A 36 8.26 4.23 10.54
C GLU A 36 8.60 5.39 11.48
N THR A 37 7.79 6.46 11.46
CA THR A 37 7.96 7.59 12.39
C THR A 37 7.74 7.17 13.84
N GLU A 38 6.67 6.41 14.10
CA GLU A 38 6.37 5.92 15.45
C GLU A 38 7.47 4.98 15.94
N GLN A 39 7.89 4.01 15.12
CA GLN A 39 8.98 3.09 15.42
C GLN A 39 10.26 3.82 15.82
N ASN A 40 10.64 4.86 15.07
CA ASN A 40 11.81 5.68 15.39
C ASN A 40 11.65 6.44 16.70
N THR A 41 10.48 7.02 16.96
CA THR A 41 10.17 7.66 18.26
C THR A 41 10.28 6.66 19.40
N SER A 42 9.64 5.49 19.27
CA SER A 42 9.66 4.44 20.29
C SER A 42 11.09 3.93 20.55
N LEU A 43 11.93 3.82 19.51
CA LEU A 43 13.36 3.48 19.64
C LEU A 43 14.16 4.51 20.44
N GLU A 44 13.80 5.79 20.39
CA GLU A 44 14.44 6.81 21.22
C GLU A 44 13.88 6.83 22.64
N GLU A 45 12.58 6.58 22.80
CA GLU A 45 11.92 6.57 24.11
C GLU A 45 12.31 5.36 24.96
N ILE A 46 12.41 4.17 24.37
CA ILE A 46 12.79 2.94 25.09
C ILE A 46 14.18 3.04 25.74
N LYS A 47 15.09 3.86 25.19
CA LYS A 47 16.41 4.11 25.80
C LYS A 47 16.29 4.75 27.19
N LYS A 48 15.24 5.55 27.42
CA LYS A 48 14.98 6.21 28.70
C LYS A 48 14.51 5.22 29.77
N ILE A 49 13.92 4.09 29.37
CA ILE A 49 13.52 3.03 30.31
C ILE A 49 14.74 2.39 30.97
N ARG A 50 15.86 2.20 30.24
CA ARG A 50 17.07 1.57 30.82
C ARG A 50 17.78 2.42 31.88
N ASN A 51 17.74 3.75 31.76
CA ASN A 51 18.46 4.67 32.64
C ASN A 51 17.52 5.73 33.25
N PRO A 52 16.57 5.34 34.10
CA PRO A 52 15.71 6.30 34.78
C PRO A 52 16.52 7.10 35.80
N SER A 53 16.25 8.40 35.92
CA SER A 53 16.81 9.22 37.00
C SER A 53 16.08 8.90 38.30
N LEU A 54 16.64 7.98 39.09
CA LEU A 54 16.08 7.58 40.38
C LEU A 54 16.72 8.39 41.51
N GLY A 55 15.89 8.96 42.39
CA GLY A 55 16.34 9.61 43.61
C GLY A 55 16.82 8.61 44.67
N SER A 56 17.52 9.11 45.70
CA SER A 56 18.14 8.30 46.77
C SER A 56 17.18 7.42 47.59
N SER A 57 15.86 7.61 47.46
CA SER A 57 14.82 6.82 48.10
C SER A 57 14.52 5.47 47.40
N TRP A 58 15.11 5.21 46.24
CA TRP A 58 14.98 3.95 45.51
C TRP A 58 16.10 2.99 45.89
N GLN A 59 15.95 2.29 47.02
CA GLN A 59 16.92 1.32 47.55
C GLN A 59 16.20 0.08 48.12
N GLY A 60 16.94 -1.02 48.29
CA GLY A 60 16.42 -2.29 48.83
C GLY A 60 15.38 -2.95 47.92
N SER A 61 14.49 -3.76 48.49
CA SER A 61 13.48 -4.54 47.74
C SER A 61 12.60 -3.69 46.82
N ARG A 62 12.37 -2.41 47.15
CA ARG A 62 11.63 -1.47 46.30
C ARG A 62 12.37 -1.17 44.99
N SER A 63 13.69 -1.13 45.01
CA SER A 63 14.51 -0.97 43.79
C SER A 63 14.45 -2.23 42.94
N GLU A 64 14.56 -3.41 43.55
CA GLU A 64 14.57 -4.70 42.86
C GLU A 64 13.27 -4.95 42.08
N THR A 65 12.10 -4.77 42.71
CA THR A 65 10.80 -4.93 42.03
C THR A 65 10.60 -3.91 40.89
N PHE A 66 11.14 -2.70 41.05
CA PHE A 66 11.12 -1.68 40.00
C PHE A 66 12.00 -2.07 38.81
N ASP A 67 13.19 -2.59 39.07
CA ASP A 67 14.11 -3.07 38.04
C ASP A 67 13.48 -4.22 37.24
N GLU A 68 12.81 -5.18 37.91
CA GLU A 68 12.08 -6.27 37.25
C GLU A 68 10.96 -5.73 36.33
N SER A 69 10.11 -4.84 36.85
CA SER A 69 9.00 -4.25 36.08
C SER A 69 9.50 -3.42 34.89
N ARG A 70 10.63 -2.74 35.07
CA ARG A 70 11.29 -1.94 34.03
C ARG A 70 11.85 -2.83 32.92
N ASP A 71 12.49 -3.94 33.28
CA ASP A 71 13.06 -4.87 32.31
C ASP A 71 11.96 -5.59 31.52
N GLU A 72 10.84 -5.95 32.17
CA GLU A 72 9.65 -6.46 31.49
C GLU A 72 9.10 -5.45 30.47
N ALA A 73 8.87 -4.20 30.90
CA ALA A 73 8.39 -3.14 30.01
C ALA A 73 9.35 -2.87 28.85
N TYR A 74 10.67 -2.89 29.11
CA TYR A 74 11.68 -2.78 28.06
C TYR A 74 11.55 -3.91 27.04
N ASN A 75 11.47 -5.16 27.49
CA ASN A 75 11.41 -6.32 26.61
C ASN A 75 10.14 -6.32 25.75
N GLU A 76 8.98 -6.01 26.34
CA GLU A 76 7.72 -5.89 25.61
C GLU A 76 7.77 -4.80 24.54
N MET A 77 8.26 -3.59 24.89
CA MET A 77 8.40 -2.53 23.90
C MET A 77 9.43 -2.88 22.82
N GLN A 78 10.53 -3.54 23.18
CA GLN A 78 11.53 -4.00 22.22
C GLN A 78 10.90 -4.96 21.21
N ASN A 79 10.09 -5.91 21.65
CA ASN A 79 9.38 -6.86 20.78
C ASN A 79 8.40 -6.13 19.85
N ILE A 80 7.60 -5.19 20.36
CA ILE A 80 6.69 -4.39 19.52
C ILE A 80 7.46 -3.62 18.44
N ILE A 81 8.57 -2.99 18.83
CA ILE A 81 9.40 -2.18 17.93
C ILE A 81 10.08 -3.03 16.85
N THR A 82 10.61 -4.21 17.19
CA THR A 82 11.39 -5.04 16.25
C THR A 82 10.54 -6.00 15.45
N ASP A 83 9.41 -6.46 15.99
CA ASP A 83 8.66 -7.55 15.41
C ASP A 83 7.32 -7.04 14.84
N ASP A 84 6.50 -6.40 15.66
CA ASP A 84 5.15 -5.98 15.26
C ASP A 84 5.22 -4.88 14.18
N TYR A 85 6.02 -3.84 14.40
CA TYR A 85 6.18 -2.77 13.43
C TYR A 85 6.81 -3.26 12.11
N GLU A 86 7.80 -4.15 12.16
CA GLU A 86 8.35 -4.76 10.94
C GLU A 86 7.34 -5.62 10.19
N SER A 87 6.53 -6.40 10.92
CA SER A 87 5.44 -7.20 10.37
C SER A 87 4.41 -6.31 9.66
N TYR A 88 3.99 -5.20 10.29
CA TYR A 88 3.06 -4.25 9.67
C TYR A 88 3.64 -3.59 8.43
N LYS A 89 4.88 -3.11 8.48
CA LYS A 89 5.56 -2.52 7.31
C LYS A 89 5.66 -3.51 6.16
N THR A 90 6.00 -4.78 6.45
CA THR A 90 6.08 -5.84 5.45
C THR A 90 4.72 -6.11 4.80
N ARG A 91 3.66 -6.25 5.60
CA ARG A 91 2.30 -6.48 5.08
C ARG A 91 1.82 -5.31 4.21
N ILE A 92 2.09 -4.07 4.63
CA ILE A 92 1.76 -2.87 3.84
C ILE A 92 2.54 -2.86 2.53
N GLN A 93 3.85 -3.13 2.56
CA GLN A 93 4.70 -3.15 1.37
C GLN A 93 4.22 -4.21 0.36
N SER A 94 3.92 -5.43 0.81
CA SER A 94 3.38 -6.48 -0.06
C SER A 94 2.06 -6.07 -0.72
N LYS A 95 1.19 -5.37 0.02
CA LYS A 95 -0.08 -4.87 -0.55
C LYS A 95 0.15 -3.75 -1.56
N ILE A 96 1.11 -2.85 -1.31
CA ILE A 96 1.51 -1.81 -2.29
C ILE A 96 1.98 -2.47 -3.59
N VAL A 97 2.86 -3.47 -3.51
CA VAL A 97 3.38 -4.16 -4.70
C VAL A 97 2.25 -4.80 -5.51
N LEU A 98 1.29 -5.46 -4.85
CA LEU A 98 0.15 -6.04 -5.54
C LEU A 98 -0.68 -4.99 -6.28
N LEU A 99 -0.97 -3.86 -5.63
CA LEU A 99 -1.73 -2.76 -6.25
C LEU A 99 -0.95 -2.09 -7.39
N GLU A 100 0.38 -1.99 -7.29
CA GLU A 100 1.24 -1.46 -8.36
C GLU A 100 1.26 -2.42 -9.58
N ILE A 101 1.17 -3.74 -9.36
CA ILE A 101 0.99 -4.72 -10.44
C ILE A 101 -0.38 -4.52 -11.11
N GLU A 102 -1.46 -4.39 -10.34
CA GLU A 102 -2.80 -4.10 -10.85
C GLU A 102 -2.82 -2.80 -11.68
N GLN A 103 -2.15 -1.75 -11.20
CA GLN A 103 -2.00 -0.47 -11.90
C GLN A 103 -1.24 -0.61 -13.23
N GLY A 104 -0.22 -1.48 -13.26
CA GLY A 104 0.51 -1.81 -14.49
C GLY A 104 -0.38 -2.49 -15.53
N ALA A 105 -1.23 -3.43 -15.10
CA ALA A 105 -2.19 -4.10 -15.97
C ALA A 105 -3.22 -3.11 -16.56
N LEU A 106 -3.74 -2.19 -15.75
CA LEU A 106 -4.64 -1.13 -16.23
C LEU A 106 -3.95 -0.18 -17.21
N SER A 107 -2.67 0.14 -16.99
CA SER A 107 -1.89 0.97 -17.91
C SER A 107 -1.73 0.29 -19.27
N ALA A 108 -1.53 -1.04 -19.29
CA ALA A 108 -1.52 -1.82 -20.53
C ALA A 108 -2.90 -1.83 -21.21
N ALA A 109 -3.99 -1.98 -20.45
CA ALA A 109 -5.35 -1.88 -20.98
C ALA A 109 -5.62 -0.49 -21.57
N ARG A 110 -5.14 0.59 -20.94
CA ARG A 110 -5.25 1.95 -21.48
C ARG A 110 -4.56 2.09 -22.83
N GLY A 111 -3.38 1.48 -23.00
CA GLY A 111 -2.67 1.44 -24.28
C GLY A 111 -3.50 0.75 -25.37
N LEU A 112 -4.10 -0.41 -25.05
CA LEU A 112 -4.98 -1.13 -25.98
C LEU A 112 -6.26 -0.35 -26.32
N ALA A 113 -6.85 0.35 -25.35
CA ALA A 113 -8.01 1.20 -25.58
C ALA A 113 -7.67 2.33 -26.57
N HIS A 114 -6.48 2.93 -26.45
CA HIS A 114 -6.01 3.92 -27.42
C HIS A 114 -5.79 3.33 -28.81
N THR A 115 -5.26 2.10 -28.91
CA THR A 115 -5.17 1.38 -30.21
C THR A 115 -6.55 1.16 -30.81
N ALA A 116 -7.55 0.78 -30.00
CA ALA A 116 -8.92 0.61 -30.47
C ALA A 116 -9.54 1.94 -30.95
N ASP A 117 -9.25 3.07 -30.30
CA ASP A 117 -9.67 4.40 -30.80
C ASP A 117 -9.11 4.68 -32.21
N GLN A 118 -7.84 4.33 -32.44
CA GLN A 118 -7.19 4.48 -33.74
C GLN A 118 -7.81 3.56 -34.81
N LEU A 119 -8.12 2.31 -34.45
CA LEU A 119 -8.79 1.36 -35.35
C LEU A 119 -10.22 1.81 -35.68
N LEU A 120 -10.97 2.31 -34.70
CA LEU A 120 -12.30 2.87 -34.92
C LEU A 120 -12.27 4.04 -35.91
N THR A 121 -11.23 4.87 -35.84
CA THR A 121 -11.03 6.01 -36.77
C THR A 121 -10.77 5.56 -38.21
N LYS A 122 -10.18 4.37 -38.42
CA LYS A 122 -9.94 3.80 -39.76
C LYS A 122 -11.20 3.24 -40.42
N GLY A 123 -12.27 3.04 -39.66
CA GLY A 123 -13.56 2.59 -40.20
C GLY A 123 -13.57 1.13 -40.68
N GLU A 124 -14.22 0.87 -41.81
CA GLU A 124 -14.60 -0.49 -42.25
C GLU A 124 -13.41 -1.45 -42.40
N GLU A 125 -12.26 -0.97 -42.87
CA GLU A 125 -11.06 -1.78 -43.10
C GLU A 125 -10.46 -2.39 -41.83
N ALA A 126 -10.80 -1.84 -40.65
CA ALA A 126 -10.23 -2.23 -39.37
C ALA A 126 -11.27 -2.85 -38.40
N LEU A 127 -12.50 -3.13 -38.85
CA LEU A 127 -13.59 -3.57 -37.97
C LEU A 127 -13.34 -4.91 -37.27
N GLU A 128 -12.67 -5.85 -37.94
CA GLU A 128 -12.34 -7.16 -37.35
C GLU A 128 -11.32 -7.01 -36.21
N GLU A 129 -10.25 -6.24 -36.45
CA GLU A 129 -9.20 -5.95 -35.48
C GLU A 129 -9.71 -5.10 -34.32
N LEU A 130 -10.61 -4.15 -34.59
CA LEU A 130 -11.30 -3.36 -33.59
C LEU A 130 -12.14 -4.26 -32.67
N GLY A 131 -12.93 -5.15 -33.25
CA GLY A 131 -13.79 -6.08 -32.50
C GLY A 131 -13.00 -7.00 -31.59
N SER A 132 -11.88 -7.56 -32.08
CA SER A 132 -11.01 -8.42 -31.27
C SER A 132 -10.35 -7.64 -30.12
N THR A 133 -9.84 -6.43 -30.40
CA THR A 133 -9.22 -5.57 -29.37
C THR A 133 -10.20 -5.19 -28.27
N ILE A 134 -11.43 -4.83 -28.64
CA ILE A 134 -12.49 -4.48 -27.69
C ILE A 134 -12.93 -5.69 -26.86
N SER A 135 -13.01 -6.87 -27.47
CA SER A 135 -13.31 -8.13 -26.76
C SER A 135 -12.22 -8.45 -25.72
N ASP A 136 -10.95 -8.28 -26.09
CA ASP A 136 -9.82 -8.51 -25.19
C ASP A 136 -9.79 -7.50 -24.04
N LEU A 137 -10.09 -6.23 -24.30
CA LEU A 137 -10.25 -5.19 -23.27
C LEU A 137 -11.38 -5.53 -22.31
N THR A 138 -12.52 -5.95 -22.84
CA THR A 138 -13.69 -6.31 -22.04
C THR A 138 -13.36 -7.45 -21.08
N ARG A 139 -12.71 -8.52 -21.57
CA ARG A 139 -12.29 -9.67 -20.76
C ARG A 139 -11.30 -9.31 -19.64
N ARG A 140 -10.51 -8.26 -19.82
CA ARG A 140 -9.50 -7.83 -18.83
C ARG A 140 -10.09 -6.94 -17.73
N LEU A 141 -11.17 -6.22 -18.01
CA LEU A 141 -11.71 -5.18 -17.14
C LEU A 141 -13.00 -5.59 -16.42
N PHE A 142 -13.74 -6.55 -16.99
CA PHE A 142 -15.03 -7.02 -16.51
C PHE A 142 -15.03 -8.54 -16.39
#